data_AF-A0A946SMV5-F1
#
_entry.id   AF-A0A946SMV5-F1
#
_cell.length_a   1.000
_cell.length_b   1.000
_cell.length_c   1.000
_cell.angle_alpha   90.00
_cell.angle_beta   90.00
_cell.angle_gamma   90.00
#
_symmetry.space_group_name_H-M   'P 1'
#
loop_
_entity.id
_entity.type
_entity.pdbx_description
1 polymer ?
#
loop_
_entity_poly.entity_id
_entity_poly.type
_entity_poly.pdbx_seq_one_letter_code
_entity_poly.pdbx_strand_id
1 'polypeptide(L)'
;MAEDTTGQDEIRWAPRVPKRKIRRLYEWESKGILDEELIEDVGFTLLLRCQSILTIRDAREGRIKCPRCERQGETTIVPRPDDHGPDARIECATCGWAITWGAYHKTYQHKQLHSGGAVAAFETYVKAFDRARTPKAKILAIDRLIHEFHYSLSTDPDQPTRPAAVNLIEGKLTDVARFLDALTYGEAATAELESRRREWRDTVDRIPWMVLPAREPADGADDGER
;
A
#
# COMPACT_ATOMS: atom_id res chain seq x y z
N MET A 1 -23.70 5.95 23.16
CA MET A 1 -24.54 5.61 21.99
C MET A 1 -23.88 4.41 21.31
N ALA A 2 -24.63 3.39 20.93
CA ALA A 2 -24.04 2.22 20.25
C ALA A 2 -23.55 2.66 18.85
N GLU A 3 -22.29 2.41 18.53
CA GLU A 3 -21.76 2.67 17.18
C GLU A 3 -22.49 1.78 16.17
N ASP A 4 -23.08 2.39 15.14
CA ASP A 4 -23.64 1.66 14.00
C ASP A 4 -22.48 1.12 13.13
N THR A 5 -22.09 -0.12 13.39
CA THR A 5 -21.06 -0.84 12.63
C THR A 5 -21.62 -1.62 11.44
N THR A 6 -22.89 -1.38 11.08
CA THR A 6 -23.54 -2.07 9.95
C THR A 6 -22.72 -1.84 8.67
N GLY A 7 -22.54 -2.89 7.87
CA GLY A 7 -21.82 -2.82 6.60
C GLY A 7 -20.29 -2.83 6.70
N GLN A 8 -19.71 -2.79 7.91
CA GLN A 8 -18.26 -2.83 8.14
C GLN A 8 -17.63 -4.18 7.74
N ASP A 9 -18.35 -5.28 7.98
CA ASP A 9 -17.93 -6.65 7.71
C ASP A 9 -17.85 -6.98 6.22
N GLU A 10 -18.53 -6.22 5.37
CA GLU A 10 -18.48 -6.33 3.91
C GLU A 10 -17.20 -5.75 3.31
N ILE A 11 -16.50 -4.89 4.05
CA ILE A 11 -15.25 -4.26 3.60
C ILE A 11 -14.09 -5.22 3.81
N ARG A 12 -13.34 -5.47 2.73
CA ARG A 12 -12.12 -6.29 2.73
C ARG A 12 -10.99 -5.50 2.10
N TRP A 13 -9.81 -5.60 2.72
CA TRP A 13 -8.59 -4.99 2.21
C TRP A 13 -7.56 -6.07 1.96
N ALA A 14 -6.87 -5.99 0.83
CA ALA A 14 -5.86 -6.99 0.47
C ALA A 14 -4.69 -7.01 1.46
N PRO A 15 -4.07 -8.17 1.73
CA PRO A 15 -2.93 -8.27 2.63
C PRO A 15 -1.64 -7.72 2.00
N ARG A 16 -0.60 -7.61 2.81
CA ARG A 16 0.77 -7.33 2.33
C ARG A 16 1.41 -8.64 1.87
N VAL A 17 2.37 -8.56 0.95
CA VAL A 17 3.13 -9.71 0.46
C VAL A 17 4.20 -10.11 1.49
N PRO A 18 4.28 -11.39 1.86
CA PRO A 18 5.37 -11.91 2.68
C PRO A 18 6.73 -11.78 1.97
N LYS A 19 7.75 -11.24 2.67
CA LYS A 19 9.13 -11.13 2.15
C LYS A 19 9.69 -12.41 1.55
N ARG A 20 9.35 -13.56 2.14
CA ARG A 20 9.78 -14.90 1.66
C ARG A 20 9.32 -15.20 0.22
N LYS A 21 8.12 -14.72 -0.18
CA LYS A 21 7.59 -14.95 -1.53
C LYS A 21 8.35 -14.11 -2.55
N ILE A 22 8.58 -12.83 -2.23
CA ILE A 22 9.39 -11.92 -3.06
C ILE A 22 10.81 -12.46 -3.20
N ARG A 23 11.45 -12.89 -2.11
CA ARG A 23 12.80 -13.47 -2.17
C ARG A 23 12.85 -14.68 -3.11
N ARG A 24 11.94 -15.64 -2.93
CA ARG A 24 11.88 -16.85 -3.74
C ARG A 24 11.66 -16.52 -5.21
N LEU A 25 10.81 -15.52 -5.51
CA LEU A 25 10.56 -15.04 -6.86
C LEU A 25 11.88 -14.63 -7.55
N TYR A 26 12.67 -13.78 -6.92
CA TYR A 26 13.96 -13.30 -7.45
C TYR A 26 15.03 -14.40 -7.50
N GLU A 27 15.10 -15.27 -6.49
CA GLU A 27 16.05 -16.40 -6.47
C GLU A 27 15.79 -17.43 -7.58
N TRP A 28 14.54 -17.60 -7.99
CA TRP A 28 14.17 -18.54 -9.05
C TRP A 28 14.36 -17.91 -10.42
N GLU A 29 13.99 -16.64 -10.57
CA GLU A 29 14.21 -15.89 -11.79
C GLU A 29 15.70 -15.82 -12.16
N SER A 30 16.59 -15.59 -11.19
CA SER A 30 18.05 -15.59 -11.41
C SER A 30 18.62 -16.93 -11.84
N LYS A 31 17.91 -18.03 -11.56
CA LYS A 31 18.23 -19.40 -12.02
C LYS A 31 17.57 -19.73 -13.36
N GLY A 32 16.87 -18.78 -13.98
CA GLY A 32 16.09 -18.98 -15.21
C GLY A 32 14.79 -19.76 -15.01
N ILE A 33 14.34 -19.94 -13.76
CA ILE A 33 13.12 -20.68 -13.41
C ILE A 33 11.96 -19.68 -13.27
N LEU A 34 10.93 -19.86 -14.10
CA LEU A 34 9.71 -19.05 -14.06
C LEU A 34 8.59 -19.87 -13.40
N ASP A 35 8.45 -19.75 -12.09
CA ASP A 35 7.32 -20.32 -11.35
C ASP A 35 6.08 -19.45 -11.53
N GLU A 36 5.26 -19.82 -12.51
CA GLU A 36 4.08 -19.07 -12.90
C GLU A 36 3.09 -18.91 -11.73
N GLU A 37 2.94 -19.94 -10.88
CA GLU A 37 2.05 -19.88 -9.72
C GLU A 37 2.55 -18.84 -8.71
N LEU A 38 3.86 -18.84 -8.39
CA LEU A 38 4.45 -17.85 -7.49
C LEU A 38 4.39 -16.43 -8.08
N ILE A 39 4.64 -16.28 -9.38
CA ILE A 39 4.55 -15.00 -10.10
C ILE A 39 3.13 -14.44 -10.01
N GLU A 40 2.12 -15.28 -10.25
CA GLU A 40 0.72 -14.89 -10.18
C GLU A 40 0.30 -14.55 -8.76
N ASP A 41 0.62 -15.39 -7.78
CA ASP A 41 0.29 -15.17 -6.38
C ASP A 41 0.89 -13.86 -5.84
N VAL A 42 2.18 -13.61 -6.09
CA VAL A 42 2.82 -12.34 -5.71
C VAL A 42 2.20 -11.17 -6.48
N GLY A 43 2.06 -11.31 -7.79
CA GLY A 43 1.59 -10.26 -8.67
C GLY A 43 0.16 -9.82 -8.38
N PHE A 44 -0.77 -10.76 -8.18
CA PHE A 44 -2.14 -10.48 -7.79
C PHE A 44 -2.25 -9.93 -6.37
N THR A 45 -1.43 -10.42 -5.43
CA THR A 45 -1.43 -9.85 -4.07
C THR A 45 -1.01 -8.37 -4.11
N LEU A 46 0.04 -8.03 -4.86
CA LEU A 46 0.44 -6.63 -5.07
C LEU A 46 -0.65 -5.83 -5.79
N LEU A 47 -1.31 -6.41 -6.81
CA LEU A 47 -2.35 -5.73 -7.58
C LEU A 47 -3.53 -5.33 -6.68
N LEU A 48 -4.09 -6.30 -5.96
CA LEU A 48 -5.22 -6.09 -5.05
C LEU A 48 -4.84 -5.11 -3.92
N ARG A 49 -3.58 -5.13 -3.50
CA ARG A 49 -3.07 -4.21 -2.48
C ARG A 49 -2.95 -2.78 -3.00
N CYS A 50 -2.40 -2.58 -4.19
CA CYS A 50 -2.37 -1.28 -4.86
C CYS A 50 -3.80 -0.73 -5.06
N GLN A 51 -4.75 -1.57 -5.51
CA GLN A 51 -6.14 -1.19 -5.65
C GLN A 51 -6.80 -0.80 -4.32
N SER A 52 -6.51 -1.52 -3.23
CA SER A 52 -6.98 -1.18 -1.88
C SER A 52 -6.49 0.21 -1.45
N ILE A 53 -5.20 0.51 -1.71
CA ILE A 53 -4.60 1.81 -1.39
C ILE A 53 -5.25 2.94 -2.19
N LEU A 54 -5.43 2.75 -3.51
CA LEU A 54 -6.07 3.74 -4.38
C LEU A 54 -7.54 3.96 -4.00
N THR A 55 -8.26 2.90 -3.62
CA THR A 55 -9.66 2.98 -3.17
C THR A 55 -9.80 3.83 -1.89
N ILE A 56 -8.86 3.71 -0.95
CA ILE A 56 -8.86 4.54 0.27
C ILE A 56 -8.51 5.99 -0.04
N ARG A 57 -7.58 6.22 -0.97
CA ARG A 57 -7.26 7.57 -1.47
C ARG A 57 -8.51 8.21 -2.08
N ASP A 58 -9.24 7.51 -2.93
CA ASP A 58 -10.49 8.00 -3.51
C ASP A 58 -11.57 8.25 -2.44
N ALA A 59 -11.71 7.36 -1.46
CA ALA A 59 -12.67 7.52 -0.38
C ALA A 59 -12.38 8.77 0.48
N ARG A 60 -11.11 9.08 0.73
CA ARG A 60 -10.69 10.32 1.41
C ARG A 60 -11.01 11.57 0.61
N GLU A 61 -10.97 11.47 -0.72
CA GLU A 61 -11.41 12.52 -1.65
C GLU A 61 -12.94 12.52 -1.87
N GLY A 62 -13.70 11.79 -1.05
CA GLY A 62 -15.15 11.77 -1.07
C GLY A 62 -15.79 10.80 -2.06
N ARG A 63 -15.01 9.92 -2.70
CA ARG A 63 -15.50 8.93 -3.68
C ARG A 63 -15.39 7.52 -3.11
N ILE A 64 -16.42 7.05 -2.42
CA ILE A 64 -16.40 5.76 -1.73
C ILE A 64 -16.97 4.67 -2.65
N LYS A 65 -16.21 3.61 -2.93
CA LYS A 65 -16.74 2.45 -3.65
C LYS A 65 -17.63 1.61 -2.74
N CYS A 66 -18.81 1.24 -3.24
CA CYS A 66 -19.72 0.36 -2.52
C CYS A 66 -19.24 -1.11 -2.58
N PRO A 67 -18.91 -1.75 -1.44
CA PRO A 67 -18.40 -3.13 -1.44
C PRO A 67 -19.48 -4.16 -1.82
N ARG A 68 -20.76 -3.85 -1.63
CA ARG A 68 -21.86 -4.75 -1.97
C ARG A 68 -22.11 -4.79 -3.49
N CYS A 69 -22.13 -3.64 -4.14
CA CYS A 69 -22.24 -3.54 -5.60
C CYS A 69 -21.02 -4.18 -6.29
N GLU A 70 -19.81 -3.94 -5.76
CA GLU A 70 -18.58 -4.52 -6.33
C GLU A 70 -18.61 -6.06 -6.32
N ARG A 71 -19.10 -6.67 -5.24
CA ARG A 71 -19.31 -8.13 -5.15
C ARG A 71 -20.36 -8.67 -6.13
N GLN A 72 -21.26 -7.81 -6.60
CA GLN A 72 -22.26 -8.13 -7.63
C GLN A 72 -21.74 -7.87 -9.06
N GLY A 73 -20.49 -7.43 -9.21
CA GLY A 73 -19.89 -7.11 -10.51
C GLY A 73 -20.13 -5.68 -10.98
N GLU A 74 -20.73 -4.82 -10.14
CA GLU A 74 -21.08 -3.44 -10.48
C GLU A 74 -20.17 -2.44 -9.77
N THR A 75 -19.79 -1.35 -10.44
CA THR A 75 -19.03 -0.26 -9.80
C THR A 75 -19.96 0.89 -9.44
N THR A 76 -20.26 1.03 -8.14
CA THR A 76 -21.05 2.16 -7.62
C THR A 76 -20.19 3.04 -6.73
N ILE A 77 -20.13 4.33 -7.06
CA ILE A 77 -19.47 5.36 -6.25
C ILE A 77 -20.51 6.08 -5.41
N VAL A 78 -20.31 6.07 -4.09
CA VAL A 78 -21.11 6.77 -3.10
C VAL A 78 -20.36 8.05 -2.71
N PRO A 79 -20.96 9.24 -2.85
CA PRO A 79 -20.33 10.47 -2.37
C PRO A 79 -20.27 10.44 -0.84
N ARG A 80 -19.15 10.91 -0.28
CA ARG A 80 -19.09 11.20 1.16
C ARG A 80 -19.99 12.41 1.45
N PRO A 81 -20.81 12.38 2.53
CA PRO A 81 -21.56 13.56 2.96
C PRO A 81 -20.64 14.76 3.21
N ASP A 82 -21.19 15.98 3.07
CA ASP A 82 -20.50 17.23 3.40
C ASP A 82 -20.14 17.32 4.89
N ASP A 83 -20.91 16.62 5.73
CA ASP A 83 -20.54 16.37 7.12
C ASP A 83 -19.28 15.50 7.17
N HIS A 84 -18.20 16.08 7.70
CA HIS A 84 -16.92 15.40 7.84
C HIS A 84 -16.74 14.68 9.19
N GLY A 85 -17.77 14.71 10.05
CA GLY A 85 -17.77 14.03 11.34
C GLY A 85 -17.69 12.50 11.23
N PRO A 86 -17.29 11.82 12.32
CA PRO A 86 -17.25 10.36 12.37
C PRO A 86 -18.63 9.71 12.22
N ASP A 87 -19.70 10.43 12.58
CA ASP A 87 -21.09 9.94 12.50
C ASP A 87 -21.72 10.15 11.12
N ALA A 88 -21.03 10.82 10.20
CA ALA A 88 -21.50 11.07 8.84
C ALA A 88 -21.86 9.75 8.15
N ARG A 89 -23.14 9.61 7.76
CA ARG A 89 -23.68 8.36 7.21
C ARG A 89 -23.46 8.29 5.70
N ILE A 90 -22.76 7.25 5.27
CA ILE A 90 -22.57 6.89 3.86
C ILE A 90 -23.61 5.85 3.52
N GLU A 91 -24.39 6.08 2.46
CA GLU A 91 -25.44 5.16 2.03
C GLU A 91 -25.46 5.01 0.51
N CYS A 92 -25.44 3.76 0.06
CA CYS A 92 -25.53 3.42 -1.35
C CYS A 92 -27.00 3.34 -1.79
N ALA A 93 -27.44 4.29 -2.61
CA ALA A 93 -28.79 4.33 -3.17
C ALA A 93 -29.17 3.11 -4.03
N THR A 94 -28.18 2.35 -4.54
CA THR A 94 -28.41 1.20 -5.42
C THR A 94 -28.74 -0.09 -4.64
N CYS A 95 -28.05 -0.35 -3.54
CA CYS A 95 -28.13 -1.64 -2.84
C CYS A 95 -28.42 -1.52 -1.33
N GLY A 96 -28.60 -0.29 -0.82
CA GLY A 96 -28.88 -0.02 0.58
C GLY A 96 -27.73 -0.34 1.54
N TRP A 97 -26.52 -0.59 1.03
CA TRP A 97 -25.34 -0.67 1.91
C TRP A 97 -25.12 0.68 2.58
N ALA A 98 -24.94 0.68 3.90
CA ALA A 98 -24.71 1.89 4.67
C ALA A 98 -23.66 1.65 5.75
N ILE A 99 -22.92 2.70 6.09
CA ILE A 99 -21.90 2.72 7.15
C ILE A 99 -21.67 4.17 7.61
N THR A 100 -21.19 4.38 8.83
CA THR A 100 -20.67 5.71 9.23
C THR A 100 -19.23 5.91 8.75
N TRP A 101 -18.82 7.16 8.54
CA TRP A 101 -17.43 7.47 8.17
C TRP A 101 -16.42 6.97 9.22
N GLY A 102 -16.74 7.09 10.50
CA GLY A 102 -15.92 6.58 11.61
C GLY A 102 -15.74 5.05 11.54
N ALA A 103 -16.82 4.30 11.31
CA ALA A 103 -16.74 2.86 11.12
C ALA A 103 -15.98 2.49 9.83
N TYR A 104 -16.16 3.25 8.74
CA TYR A 104 -15.40 3.08 7.50
C TYR A 104 -13.90 3.30 7.73
N HIS A 105 -13.51 4.38 8.42
CA HIS A 105 -12.12 4.69 8.76
C HIS A 105 -11.46 3.58 9.58
N LYS A 106 -12.18 3.03 10.58
CA LYS A 106 -11.72 1.89 11.38
C LYS A 106 -11.41 0.64 10.55
N THR A 107 -12.02 0.49 9.36
CA THR A 107 -11.75 -0.69 8.51
C THR A 107 -10.31 -0.74 7.98
N TYR A 108 -9.67 0.40 7.80
CA TYR A 108 -8.31 0.50 7.25
C TYR A 108 -7.29 1.12 8.22
N GLN A 109 -7.75 1.62 9.38
CA GLN A 109 -6.89 2.12 10.43
C GLN A 109 -5.82 1.07 10.82
N HIS A 110 -4.57 1.53 10.96
CA HIS A 110 -3.41 0.70 11.28
C HIS A 110 -3.05 -0.40 10.24
N LYS A 111 -3.71 -0.45 9.07
CA LYS A 111 -3.45 -1.48 8.06
C LYS A 111 -2.40 -1.12 7.02
N GLN A 112 -1.69 0.02 7.15
CA GLN A 112 -0.69 0.47 6.17
C GLN A 112 -1.25 0.62 4.75
N LEU A 113 -2.43 1.24 4.64
CA LEU A 113 -3.13 1.49 3.39
C LEU A 113 -3.13 2.99 3.06
N HIS A 114 -1.95 3.57 3.00
CA HIS A 114 -1.76 4.99 2.69
C HIS A 114 -1.10 5.12 1.32
N SER A 115 -1.62 5.99 0.47
CA SER A 115 -1.02 6.21 -0.85
C SER A 115 0.28 7.00 -0.78
N GLY A 116 0.36 8.00 0.11
CA GLY A 116 1.50 8.92 0.17
C GLY A 116 1.80 9.54 -1.20
N GLY A 117 3.08 9.85 -1.46
CA GLY A 117 3.55 10.30 -2.78
C GLY A 117 3.63 9.19 -3.86
N ALA A 118 3.26 7.95 -3.53
CA ALA A 118 3.46 6.78 -4.39
C ALA A 118 2.29 6.45 -5.33
N VAL A 119 1.30 7.35 -5.46
CA VAL A 119 0.09 7.13 -6.28
C VAL A 119 0.44 6.72 -7.71
N ALA A 120 1.37 7.43 -8.35
CA ALA A 120 1.77 7.18 -9.73
C ALA A 120 2.38 5.77 -9.92
N ALA A 121 3.16 5.30 -8.95
CA ALA A 121 3.75 3.96 -8.98
C ALA A 121 2.66 2.87 -8.88
N PHE A 122 1.68 3.04 -7.99
CA PHE A 122 0.56 2.11 -7.87
C PHE A 122 -0.29 2.06 -9.14
N GLU A 123 -0.65 3.21 -9.72
CA GLU A 123 -1.43 3.27 -10.96
C GLU A 123 -0.69 2.64 -12.14
N THR A 124 0.61 2.91 -12.25
CA THR A 124 1.46 2.35 -13.31
C THR A 124 1.51 0.83 -13.20
N TYR A 125 1.68 0.30 -11.99
CA TYR A 125 1.68 -1.14 -11.76
C TYR A 125 0.33 -1.78 -12.09
N VAL A 126 -0.78 -1.22 -11.61
CA VAL A 126 -2.13 -1.73 -11.90
C VAL A 126 -2.34 -1.86 -13.42
N LYS A 127 -1.99 -0.82 -14.18
CA LYS A 127 -2.11 -0.82 -15.65
C LYS A 127 -1.14 -1.81 -16.31
N ALA A 128 0.10 -1.89 -15.85
CA ALA A 128 1.12 -2.75 -16.44
C ALA A 128 0.84 -4.23 -16.19
N PHE A 129 0.45 -4.59 -14.96
CA PHE A 129 0.17 -5.97 -14.58
C PHE A 129 -1.10 -6.50 -15.25
N ASP A 130 -2.15 -5.67 -15.37
CA ASP A 130 -3.38 -6.04 -16.10
C ASP A 130 -3.13 -6.33 -17.59
N ARG A 131 -2.11 -5.71 -18.19
CA ARG A 131 -1.70 -5.95 -19.58
C ARG A 131 -0.68 -7.08 -19.73
N ALA A 132 -0.07 -7.55 -18.64
CA ALA A 132 0.95 -8.57 -18.69
C ALA A 132 0.33 -9.95 -18.94
N ARG A 133 0.62 -10.52 -20.13
CA ARG A 133 0.12 -11.84 -20.54
C ARG A 133 1.14 -12.97 -20.42
N THR A 134 2.41 -12.65 -20.15
CA THR A 134 3.48 -13.64 -20.03
C THR A 134 4.11 -13.58 -18.63
N PRO A 135 4.66 -14.70 -18.11
CA PRO A 135 5.35 -14.72 -16.82
C PRO A 135 6.47 -13.68 -16.72
N LYS A 136 7.24 -13.50 -17.80
CA LYS A 136 8.30 -12.48 -17.90
C LYS A 136 7.75 -11.05 -17.80
N ALA A 137 6.65 -10.75 -18.48
CA ALA A 137 6.03 -9.42 -18.39
C ALA A 137 5.47 -9.14 -16.99
N LYS A 138 4.92 -10.16 -16.32
CA LYS A 138 4.42 -10.06 -14.94
C LYS A 138 5.56 -9.78 -13.96
N ILE A 139 6.67 -10.52 -14.06
CA ILE A 139 7.87 -10.26 -13.25
C ILE A 139 8.39 -8.85 -13.48
N LEU A 140 8.49 -8.39 -14.73
CA LEU A 140 8.96 -7.03 -15.02
C LEU A 140 8.06 -5.94 -14.41
N ALA A 141 6.75 -6.16 -14.38
CA ALA A 141 5.83 -5.25 -13.72
C ALA A 141 6.06 -5.24 -12.19
N ILE A 142 6.21 -6.42 -11.58
CA ILE A 142 6.52 -6.58 -10.14
C ILE A 142 7.83 -5.88 -9.80
N ASP A 143 8.86 -6.12 -10.60
CA ASP A 143 10.19 -5.59 -10.40
C ASP A 143 10.22 -4.06 -10.48
N ARG A 144 9.57 -3.46 -11.49
CA ARG A 144 9.45 -2.00 -11.59
C ARG A 144 8.75 -1.39 -10.39
N LEU A 145 7.68 -2.02 -9.90
CA LEU A 145 6.99 -1.55 -8.70
C LEU A 145 7.93 -1.57 -7.48
N ILE A 146 8.68 -2.66 -7.29
CA ILE A 146 9.63 -2.79 -6.18
C ILE A 146 10.78 -1.77 -6.32
N HIS A 147 11.30 -1.56 -7.52
CA HIS A 147 12.37 -0.60 -7.80
C HIS A 147 11.95 0.86 -7.59
N GLU A 148 10.75 1.26 -8.00
CA GLU A 148 10.24 2.63 -7.75
C GLU A 148 10.26 2.97 -6.25
N PHE A 149 10.01 2.00 -5.38
CA PHE A 149 10.09 2.18 -3.93
C PHE A 149 11.51 2.17 -3.37
N HIS A 150 12.41 1.43 -3.99
CA HIS A 150 13.84 1.48 -3.62
C HIS A 150 14.48 2.80 -4.04
N TYR A 151 14.17 3.31 -5.22
CA TYR A 151 14.73 4.57 -5.72
C TYR A 151 14.19 5.79 -4.96
N SER A 152 12.88 5.86 -4.71
CA SER A 152 12.27 6.93 -3.89
C SER A 152 12.81 6.97 -2.46
N LEU A 153 13.19 5.83 -1.89
CA LEU A 153 13.93 5.75 -0.62
C LEU A 153 15.37 6.25 -0.72
N SER A 154 16.02 6.12 -1.88
CA SER A 154 17.43 6.44 -2.10
C SER A 154 17.68 7.87 -2.54
N THR A 155 16.72 8.55 -3.17
CA THR A 155 16.94 9.91 -3.72
C THR A 155 16.53 11.04 -2.79
N ASP A 156 15.59 10.80 -1.87
CA ASP A 156 15.09 11.85 -0.98
C ASP A 156 14.72 11.27 0.41
N PRO A 157 15.73 10.90 1.23
CA PRO A 157 15.52 10.28 2.53
C PRO A 157 14.83 11.20 3.56
N ASP A 158 14.84 12.52 3.32
CA ASP A 158 14.23 13.55 4.16
C ASP A 158 12.79 13.88 3.76
N GLN A 159 12.30 13.37 2.61
CA GLN A 159 10.89 13.51 2.28
C GLN A 159 10.05 12.61 3.22
N PRO A 160 8.95 13.13 3.79
CA PRO A 160 8.03 12.38 4.64
C PRO A 160 7.18 11.37 3.84
N THR A 161 7.67 10.87 2.71
CA THR A 161 7.09 9.73 2.01
C THR A 161 7.40 8.49 2.82
N ARG A 162 6.60 8.27 3.87
CA ARG A 162 6.58 7.04 4.66
C ARG A 162 6.69 5.87 3.66
N PRO A 163 7.74 5.04 3.71
CA PRO A 163 8.15 4.32 2.51
C PRO A 163 7.05 3.39 2.04
N ALA A 164 6.53 3.64 0.84
CA ALA A 164 5.37 2.92 0.31
C ALA A 164 5.61 1.40 0.23
N ALA A 165 6.86 0.96 0.25
CA ALA A 165 7.25 -0.44 0.43
C ALA A 165 6.58 -1.12 1.64
N VAL A 166 6.44 -0.45 2.80
CA VAL A 166 5.78 -1.07 3.98
C VAL A 166 4.27 -1.22 3.84
N ASN A 167 3.68 -0.52 2.87
CA ASN A 167 2.27 -0.66 2.53
C ASN A 167 2.03 -1.93 1.70
N LEU A 168 3.07 -2.45 1.03
CA LEU A 168 2.98 -3.61 0.14
C LEU A 168 3.63 -4.87 0.73
N ILE A 169 4.70 -4.72 1.51
CA ILE A 169 5.53 -5.83 1.99
C ILE A 169 5.38 -5.98 3.51
N GLU A 170 5.27 -7.22 3.97
CA GLU A 170 5.22 -7.53 5.40
C GLU A 170 6.54 -7.21 6.11
N GLY A 171 6.43 -6.45 7.19
CA GLY A 171 7.55 -6.14 8.08
C GLY A 171 7.44 -4.75 8.69
N LYS A 172 8.42 -4.43 9.54
CA LYS A 172 8.73 -3.06 9.95
C LYS A 172 9.52 -2.38 8.83
N LEU A 173 9.52 -1.05 8.84
CA LEU A 173 10.18 -0.28 7.80
C LEU A 173 11.66 -0.63 7.62
N THR A 174 12.42 -0.64 8.71
CA THR A 174 13.85 -0.98 8.71
C THR A 174 14.10 -2.38 8.14
N ASP A 175 13.25 -3.34 8.49
CA ASP A 175 13.35 -4.72 8.02
C ASP A 175 12.95 -4.90 6.55
N VAL A 176 12.10 -4.01 6.03
CA VAL A 176 11.69 -3.98 4.61
C VAL A 176 12.77 -3.28 3.79
N ALA A 177 13.31 -2.15 4.26
CA ALA A 177 14.41 -1.46 3.60
C ALA A 177 15.61 -2.40 3.43
N ARG A 178 16.15 -2.94 4.53
CA ARG A 178 17.28 -3.91 4.50
C ARG A 178 17.02 -5.11 3.60
N PHE A 179 15.76 -5.55 3.54
CA PHE A 179 15.37 -6.65 2.66
C PHE A 179 15.47 -6.26 1.18
N LEU A 180 15.00 -5.08 0.81
CA LEU A 180 15.11 -4.57 -0.56
C LEU A 180 16.56 -4.40 -0.98
N ASP A 181 17.45 -3.89 -0.13
CA ASP A 181 18.87 -3.76 -0.51
C ASP A 181 19.54 -5.11 -0.69
N ALA A 182 19.15 -6.11 0.11
CA ALA A 182 19.68 -7.46 -0.06
C ALA A 182 19.25 -8.07 -1.41
N LEU A 183 18.08 -7.68 -1.95
CA LEU A 183 17.65 -8.08 -3.29
C LEU A 183 18.44 -7.34 -4.38
N THR A 184 18.62 -6.03 -4.24
CA THR A 184 19.30 -5.18 -5.24
C THR A 184 20.81 -5.44 -5.32
N TYR A 185 21.45 -5.82 -4.22
CA TYR A 185 22.91 -5.98 -4.12
C TYR A 185 23.37 -7.43 -3.82
N GLY A 186 22.58 -8.44 -4.22
CA GLY A 186 22.93 -9.87 -4.12
C GLY A 186 24.12 -10.30 -5.00
N GLU A 187 24.58 -11.55 -4.86
CA GLU A 187 25.90 -12.17 -5.21
C GLU A 187 26.65 -11.79 -6.52
N ALA A 188 26.07 -10.99 -7.42
CA ALA A 188 26.73 -10.42 -8.59
C ALA A 188 26.99 -8.90 -8.45
N ALA A 189 27.20 -8.39 -7.23
CA ALA A 189 27.49 -6.97 -7.02
C ALA A 189 28.91 -6.62 -7.50
N THR A 190 29.01 -5.79 -8.54
CA THR A 190 30.29 -5.19 -8.96
C THR A 190 30.82 -4.26 -7.86
N ALA A 191 32.14 -4.01 -7.84
CA ALA A 191 32.80 -3.19 -6.80
C ALA A 191 32.19 -1.77 -6.64
N GLU A 192 31.58 -1.24 -7.70
CA GLU A 192 30.89 0.05 -7.72
C GLU A 192 29.54 0.01 -6.96
N LEU A 193 28.84 -1.12 -7.01
CA LEU A 193 27.61 -1.38 -6.26
C LEU A 193 27.87 -1.59 -4.76
N GLU A 194 29.04 -2.12 -4.38
CA GLU A 194 29.45 -2.25 -2.98
C GLU A 194 29.79 -0.90 -2.31
N SER A 195 30.30 0.08 -3.07
CA SER A 195 30.55 1.43 -2.56
C SER A 195 29.23 2.14 -2.25
N ARG A 196 28.26 2.07 -3.17
CA ARG A 196 26.90 2.59 -2.96
C ARG A 196 26.19 1.91 -1.78
N ARG A 197 26.41 0.61 -1.58
CA ARG A 197 25.89 -0.15 -0.42
C ARG A 197 26.45 0.36 0.92
N ARG A 198 27.72 0.76 0.98
CA ARG A 198 28.34 1.32 2.20
C ARG A 198 27.83 2.72 2.49
N GLU A 199 27.81 3.59 1.48
CA GLU A 199 27.25 4.95 1.59
C GLU A 199 25.80 4.93 2.05
N TRP A 200 24.98 4.02 1.52
CA TRP A 200 23.57 3.89 1.89
C TRP A 200 23.36 3.33 3.30
N ARG A 201 24.16 2.34 3.75
CA ARG A 201 24.11 1.87 5.15
C ARG A 201 24.44 3.00 6.11
N ASP A 202 25.45 3.81 5.79
CA ASP A 202 25.81 4.98 6.57
C ASP A 202 24.69 6.03 6.56
N THR A 203 23.97 6.22 5.45
CA THR A 203 22.77 7.08 5.40
C THR A 203 21.66 6.53 6.29
N VAL A 204 21.29 5.25 6.17
CA VAL A 204 20.20 4.64 6.96
C VAL A 204 20.51 4.60 8.45
N ASP A 205 21.76 4.35 8.83
CA ASP A 205 22.19 4.37 10.23
C ASP A 205 22.29 5.81 10.79
N ARG A 206 22.41 6.83 9.94
CA ARG A 206 22.43 8.26 10.31
C ARG A 206 21.06 8.94 10.35
N ILE A 207 20.01 8.34 9.77
CA ILE A 207 18.65 8.89 9.87
C ILE A 207 18.22 8.83 11.35
N PRO A 208 17.96 9.97 12.02
CA PRO A 208 17.51 9.99 13.41
C PRO A 208 16.06 9.50 13.47
N TRP A 209 15.89 8.19 13.58
CA TRP A 209 14.60 7.49 13.53
C TRP A 209 13.70 7.75 14.76
N MET A 210 14.07 8.68 15.63
CA MET A 210 13.48 8.89 16.95
C MET A 210 12.75 10.23 17.14
N VAL A 211 12.37 10.91 16.06
CA VAL A 211 11.39 11.99 16.16
C VAL A 211 10.19 11.62 15.30
N LEU A 212 9.30 10.83 15.87
CA LEU A 212 7.90 10.86 15.45
C LEU A 212 7.47 12.34 15.60
N PRO A 213 7.08 13.07 14.55
CA PRO A 213 6.29 14.26 14.78
C PRO A 213 5.09 13.80 15.62
N ALA A 214 4.84 14.53 16.71
CA ALA A 214 3.69 14.27 17.58
C ALA A 214 2.47 14.06 16.68
N ARG A 215 1.67 13.02 16.99
CA ARG A 215 0.34 12.80 16.40
C ARG A 215 -0.29 14.16 16.16
N GLU A 216 -0.55 14.51 14.90
CA GLU A 216 -1.53 15.56 14.64
C GLU A 216 -2.80 15.10 15.36
N PRO A 217 -3.34 15.90 16.30
CA PRO A 217 -4.63 15.59 16.86
C PRO A 217 -5.59 15.47 15.68
N ALA A 218 -6.41 14.42 15.71
CA ALA A 218 -7.52 14.34 14.79
C ALA A 218 -8.32 15.62 14.95
N ASP A 219 -8.40 16.43 13.90
CA ASP A 219 -9.30 17.57 13.86
C ASP A 219 -10.70 17.10 14.28
N GLY A 220 -11.19 17.64 15.39
CA GLY A 220 -12.54 17.40 15.90
C GLY A 220 -12.62 16.84 17.32
N ALA A 221 -11.99 17.49 18.30
CA ALA A 221 -12.48 17.50 19.68
C ALA A 221 -12.71 18.97 20.07
N ASP A 222 -13.93 19.45 19.81
CA ASP A 222 -14.44 20.69 20.39
C ASP A 222 -15.00 20.34 21.78
N ASP A 223 -14.15 20.46 22.79
CA ASP A 223 -14.54 20.41 24.20
C ASP A 223 -15.25 21.72 24.53
N GLY A 224 -16.54 21.75 24.25
CA GLY A 224 -17.46 22.74 24.81
C GLY A 224 -17.84 22.36 26.25
N GLU A 225 -17.09 22.83 27.24
CA GLU A 225 -17.57 22.91 28.62
C GLU A 225 -17.54 24.36 29.15
N ARG A 226 -18.63 24.66 29.86
CA ARG A 226 -19.06 25.94 30.44
C ARG A 226 -18.16 26.45 31.55
#